data_AF-A0A7S2EZ35-F1
#
_entry.id   AF-A0A7S2EZ35-F1
#
_cell.length_a   1.000
_cell.length_b   1.000
_cell.length_c   1.000
_cell.angle_alpha   90.00
_cell.angle_beta   90.00
_cell.angle_gamma   90.00
#
_symmetry.space_group_name_H-M   'P 1'
#
loop_
_entity.id
_entity.type
_entity.pdbx_description
1 polymer ?
#
loop_
_entity_poly.entity_id
_entity_poly.type
_entity_poly.pdbx_seq_one_letter_code
_entity_poly.pdbx_strand_id
1 'polypeptide(L)'
;KIVNNRHTNIGLKDIQVTWEQYTDFLASKKKMLVNEIEQEKLKGVTPEQFAEIEENFQQFDSSETGTLDKGGLKGCLYSLGEERTNSEMEALVNELGDNG
;
A
#
# COMPACT_ATOMS: atom_id res chain seq x y z
N LYS A 1 -37.47 -21.50 30.84
CA LYS A 1 -36.01 -21.39 30.65
C LYS A 1 -35.57 -22.63 29.87
N ILE A 2 -35.40 -22.52 28.55
CA ILE A 2 -35.02 -23.68 27.70
C ILE A 2 -33.52 -23.85 27.84
N VAL A 3 -33.10 -24.89 28.56
CA VAL A 3 -31.70 -25.16 28.91
C VAL A 3 -31.07 -26.31 28.12
N ASN A 4 -31.85 -27.03 27.32
CA ASN A 4 -31.35 -28.15 26.52
C ASN A 4 -31.94 -28.14 25.11
N ASN A 5 -31.08 -27.90 24.13
CA ASN A 5 -31.38 -28.10 22.72
C ASN A 5 -30.68 -29.39 22.26
N ARG A 6 -31.45 -30.42 21.89
CA ARG A 6 -30.94 -31.74 21.45
C ARG A 6 -29.97 -31.66 20.27
N HIS A 7 -30.03 -30.58 19.49
CA HIS A 7 -29.27 -30.43 18.25
C HIS A 7 -28.11 -29.44 18.34
N THR A 8 -27.95 -28.71 19.45
CA THR A 8 -26.82 -27.80 19.64
C THR A 8 -26.54 -27.57 21.12
N ASN A 9 -25.29 -27.74 21.53
CA ASN A 9 -24.83 -27.56 22.92
C ASN A 9 -24.46 -26.10 23.25
N ILE A 10 -24.75 -25.16 22.34
CA ILE A 10 -24.43 -23.74 22.49
C ILE A 10 -25.74 -22.99 22.75
N GLY A 11 -25.84 -22.33 23.90
CA GLY A 11 -27.01 -21.54 24.27
C GLY A 11 -27.07 -20.21 23.52
N LEU A 12 -28.26 -19.59 23.45
CA LEU A 12 -28.45 -18.27 22.84
C LEU A 12 -27.51 -17.21 23.44
N LYS A 13 -27.27 -17.28 24.76
CA LYS A 13 -26.38 -16.37 25.46
C LYS A 13 -24.92 -16.58 25.07
N ASP A 14 -24.50 -17.82 24.82
CA ASP A 14 -23.14 -18.13 24.38
C ASP A 14 -22.91 -17.60 22.95
N ILE A 15 -23.89 -17.75 22.06
CA ILE A 15 -23.84 -17.15 20.71
C ILE A 15 -23.78 -15.62 20.79
N GLN A 16 -24.57 -15.00 21.67
CA GLN A 16 -24.54 -13.54 21.85
C GLN A 16 -23.18 -13.06 22.37
N VAL A 17 -22.66 -13.69 23.42
CA VAL A 17 -21.36 -13.31 24.00
C VAL A 17 -20.23 -13.53 23.00
N THR A 18 -20.23 -14.65 22.28
CA THR A 18 -19.22 -14.90 21.23
C THR A 18 -19.32 -13.88 20.11
N TRP A 19 -20.52 -13.51 19.68
CA TRP A 19 -20.72 -12.46 18.67
C TRP A 19 -20.18 -11.10 19.13
N GLU A 20 -20.45 -10.70 20.37
CA GLU A 20 -19.93 -9.47 20.96
C GLU A 20 -18.39 -9.52 21.00
N GLN A 21 -17.79 -10.62 21.48
CA GLN A 21 -16.34 -10.82 21.49
C GLN A 21 -15.72 -10.77 20.09
N TYR A 22 -16.36 -11.38 19.09
CA TYR A 22 -15.89 -11.31 17.70
C TYR A 22 -15.97 -9.90 17.14
N THR A 23 -17.00 -9.15 17.51
CA THR A 23 -17.14 -7.74 17.10
C THR A 23 -16.00 -6.90 17.67
N ASP A 24 -15.69 -7.06 18.95
CA ASP A 24 -14.58 -6.36 19.61
C ASP A 24 -13.21 -6.77 19.03
N PHE A 25 -13.05 -8.06 18.73
CA PHE A 25 -11.86 -8.57 18.06
C PHE A 25 -11.67 -7.95 16.67
N LEU A 26 -12.73 -7.87 15.87
CA LEU A 26 -12.67 -7.25 14.54
C LEU A 26 -12.37 -5.75 14.63
N ALA A 27 -12.97 -5.04 15.58
CA ALA A 27 -12.67 -3.63 15.81
C ALA A 27 -11.20 -3.41 16.18
N SER A 28 -10.66 -4.25 17.08
CA SER A 28 -9.26 -4.21 17.49
C SER A 28 -8.31 -4.55 16.32
N LYS A 29 -8.64 -5.59 15.55
CA LYS A 29 -7.85 -6.02 14.39
C LYS A 29 -7.84 -4.94 13.29
N LYS A 30 -8.97 -4.29 13.04
CA LYS A 30 -9.04 -3.16 12.11
C LYS A 30 -8.09 -2.04 12.54
N LYS A 31 -8.11 -1.67 13.83
CA LYS A 31 -7.21 -0.63 14.36
C LYS A 31 -5.73 -1.02 14.23
N MET A 32 -5.38 -2.27 14.52
CA MET A 32 -4.01 -2.77 14.36
C MET A 32 -3.53 -2.67 12.91
N LEU A 33 -4.35 -3.12 11.95
CA LEU A 33 -4.00 -3.05 10.53
C LEU A 33 -3.86 -1.61 10.03
N VAL A 34 -4.72 -0.70 10.48
CA VAL A 34 -4.59 0.73 10.13
C VAL A 34 -3.26 1.29 10.63
N ASN A 35 -2.90 1.00 11.89
CA ASN A 35 -1.62 1.44 12.44
C ASN A 35 -0.42 0.81 11.71
N GLU A 36 -0.52 -0.45 11.29
CA GLU A 36 0.53 -1.14 10.54
C GLU A 36 0.77 -0.48 9.17
N ILE A 37 -0.31 -0.18 8.43
CA ILE A 37 -0.24 0.56 7.15
C ILE A 37 0.37 1.95 7.36
N GLU A 38 -0.03 2.66 8.42
CA GLU A 38 0.54 3.98 8.72
C GLU A 38 2.04 3.90 9.06
N GLN A 39 2.45 2.89 9.84
CA GLN A 39 3.86 2.66 10.13
C GLN A 39 4.66 2.25 8.90
N GLU A 40 4.09 1.46 7.99
CA GLU A 40 4.72 1.09 6.74
C GLU A 40 4.90 2.31 5.82
N LYS A 41 3.92 3.21 5.75
CA LYS A 41 4.08 4.49 5.04
C LYS A 41 5.14 5.41 5.65
N LEU A 42 5.36 5.32 6.96
CA LEU A 42 6.38 6.09 7.68
C LEU A 42 7.78 5.46 7.59
N LYS A 43 7.86 4.16 7.30
CA LYS A 43 9.12 3.54 6.87
C LYS A 43 9.39 4.11 5.48
N GLY A 44 10.25 5.12 5.42
CA GLY A 44 10.72 5.67 4.16
C GLY A 44 11.39 4.62 3.27
N VAL A 45 11.93 5.05 2.14
CA VAL A 45 12.59 4.17 1.18
C VAL A 45 13.78 3.47 1.85
N THR A 46 13.82 2.15 1.80
CA THR A 46 14.98 1.40 2.33
C THR A 46 16.20 1.60 1.42
N PRO A 47 17.44 1.38 1.92
CA PRO A 47 18.63 1.48 1.07
C PRO A 47 18.57 0.60 -0.18
N GLU A 48 17.95 -0.58 -0.07
CA GLU A 48 17.78 -1.52 -1.19
C GLU A 48 16.79 -1.00 -2.23
N GLN A 49 15.65 -0.46 -1.78
CA GLN A 49 14.68 0.18 -2.68
C GLN A 49 15.26 1.41 -3.35
N PHE A 50 16.07 2.18 -2.63
CA PHE A 50 16.76 3.33 -3.19
C PHE A 50 17.75 2.91 -4.28
N ALA A 51 18.53 1.85 -4.03
CA ALA A 51 19.45 1.30 -5.02
C ALA A 51 18.72 0.79 -6.28
N GLU A 52 17.56 0.15 -6.13
CA GLU A 52 16.74 -0.29 -7.26
C GLU A 52 16.20 0.88 -8.09
N ILE A 53 15.77 1.96 -7.43
CA ILE A 53 15.34 3.19 -8.09
C ILE A 53 16.52 3.83 -8.84
N GLU A 54 17.70 3.88 -8.23
CA GLU A 54 18.91 4.45 -8.84
C GLU A 54 19.38 3.64 -10.05
N GLU A 55 19.41 2.31 -9.97
CA GLU A 55 19.77 1.43 -11.07
C GLU A 55 18.80 1.56 -12.25
N ASN A 56 17.48 1.56 -11.98
CA ASN A 56 16.48 1.79 -13.01
C ASN A 56 16.65 3.17 -13.64
N PHE A 57 16.87 4.21 -12.84
CA PHE A 57 17.07 5.56 -13.35
C PHE A 57 18.28 5.63 -14.30
N GLN A 58 19.42 5.06 -13.90
CA GLN A 58 20.63 4.99 -14.73
C GLN A 58 20.40 4.20 -16.02
N GLN A 59 19.60 3.14 -15.98
CA GLN A 59 19.26 2.36 -17.17
C GLN A 59 18.50 3.19 -18.21
N PHE A 60 17.62 4.10 -17.78
CA PHE A 60 16.84 4.96 -18.68
C PHE A 60 17.54 6.28 -19.04
N ASP A 61 18.46 6.78 -18.22
CA ASP A 61 19.31 7.95 -18.53
C ASP A 61 20.55 7.52 -19.33
N SER A 62 20.33 7.03 -20.54
CA SER A 62 21.40 6.57 -21.45
C SER A 62 22.42 7.66 -21.82
N SER A 63 22.09 8.93 -21.56
CA SER A 63 22.92 10.09 -21.83
C SER A 63 23.74 10.57 -20.63
N GLU A 64 23.63 9.92 -19.46
CA GLU A 64 24.26 10.31 -18.19
C GLU A 64 24.05 11.81 -17.86
N THR A 65 22.86 12.32 -18.18
CA THR A 65 22.53 13.74 -17.96
C THR A 65 22.14 14.02 -16.52
N GLY A 66 21.82 12.98 -15.74
CA GLY A 66 21.15 13.08 -14.46
C GLY A 66 19.68 13.45 -14.57
N THR A 67 19.11 13.43 -15.78
CA THR A 67 17.73 13.85 -16.07
C THR A 67 17.03 12.84 -16.97
N LEU A 68 15.72 12.65 -16.77
CA LEU A 68 14.89 11.83 -17.65
C LEU A 68 13.88 12.71 -18.37
N ASP A 69 13.69 12.45 -19.67
CA ASP A 69 12.58 13.02 -20.41
C ASP A 69 11.25 12.33 -20.01
N LYS A 70 10.11 12.91 -20.42
CA LYS A 70 8.78 12.34 -20.11
C LYS A 70 8.66 10.87 -20.52
N GLY A 71 9.33 10.47 -21.61
CA GLY A 71 9.37 9.09 -22.10
C GLY A 71 10.18 8.17 -21.19
N GLY A 72 11.41 8.55 -20.86
CA GLY A 72 12.32 7.82 -19.97
C GLY A 72 11.77 7.70 -18.55
N LEU A 73 11.18 8.77 -18.00
CA LEU A 73 10.53 8.74 -16.69
C LEU A 73 9.34 7.76 -16.68
N LYS A 74 8.53 7.76 -17.75
CA LYS A 74 7.42 6.81 -17.87
C LYS A 74 7.90 5.36 -17.95
N GLY A 75 8.98 5.11 -18.69
CA GLY A 75 9.61 3.80 -18.77
C GLY A 75 10.18 3.33 -17.43
N CYS A 76 10.88 4.22 -16.73
CA CYS A 76 11.44 3.97 -15.41
C CYS A 76 10.37 3.61 -14.37
N LEU A 77 9.28 4.40 -14.29
CA LEU A 77 8.16 4.10 -13.40
C LEU A 77 7.49 2.76 -13.73
N TYR A 78 7.34 2.45 -15.02
CA TYR A 78 6.81 1.15 -15.45
C TYR A 78 7.71 -0.01 -15.00
N SER A 79 9.04 0.11 -15.12
CA SER A 79 9.98 -0.92 -14.65
C SER A 79 9.94 -1.11 -13.13
N LEU A 80 9.65 -0.05 -12.37
CA LEU A 80 9.41 -0.12 -10.92
C LEU A 80 8.01 -0.64 -10.56
N GLY A 81 7.18 -0.98 -11.54
CA GLY A 81 5.82 -1.52 -11.35
C GLY A 81 4.73 -0.47 -11.16
N GLU A 82 5.05 0.81 -11.38
CA GLU A 82 4.13 1.95 -11.25
C GLU A 82 3.61 2.38 -12.63
N GLU A 83 2.40 1.95 -12.97
CA GLU A 83 1.74 2.37 -14.21
C GLU A 83 0.93 3.65 -13.99
N ARG A 84 1.33 4.75 -14.65
CA ARG A 84 0.60 6.02 -14.65
C ARG A 84 0.09 6.38 -16.03
N THR A 85 -1.07 7.03 -16.08
CA THR A 85 -1.64 7.54 -17.33
C THR A 85 -0.83 8.72 -17.87
N ASN A 86 -0.94 9.00 -19.16
CA ASN A 86 -0.24 10.15 -19.77
C ASN A 86 -0.62 11.49 -19.10
N SER A 87 -1.86 11.62 -18.63
CA SER A 87 -2.34 12.82 -17.93
C SER A 87 -1.69 12.98 -16.56
N GLU A 88 -1.52 11.88 -15.82
CA GLU A 88 -0.85 11.90 -14.51
C GLU A 88 0.65 12.14 -14.67
N MET A 89 1.28 11.56 -15.69
CA MET A 89 2.68 11.85 -16.02
C MET A 89 2.90 13.32 -16.36
N GLU A 90 1.95 13.93 -17.06
CA GLU A 90 2.02 15.35 -17.40
C GLU A 90 1.89 16.24 -16.17
N ALA A 91 0.96 15.92 -15.27
CA ALA A 91 0.86 16.59 -13.98
C ALA A 91 2.14 16.43 -13.16
N LEU A 92 2.71 15.23 -13.11
CA LEU A 92 3.92 14.92 -12.35
C LEU A 92 5.15 15.66 -12.90
N VAL A 93 5.35 15.66 -14.21
CA VAL A 93 6.43 16.44 -14.84
C VAL A 93 6.21 17.94 -14.67
N ASN A 94 4.96 18.42 -14.67
CA ASN A 94 4.68 19.85 -14.45
C ASN A 94 4.83 20.30 -12.99
N GLU A 95 4.62 19.39 -12.03
CA GLU A 95 4.78 19.69 -10.59
C GLU A 95 6.22 19.53 -10.12
N LEU A 96 6.93 18.51 -10.62
CA LEU A 96 8.27 18.11 -10.14
C LEU A 96 9.39 18.37 -11.14
N GLY A 97 9.07 18.55 -12.42
CA GLY A 97 10.06 18.89 -13.43
C GLY A 97 10.54 20.32 -13.20
N ASP A 98 11.86 20.50 -13.25
CA ASP A 98 12.42 21.84 -13.31
C ASP A 98 12.00 22.47 -14.65
N ASN A 99 11.60 23.75 -14.63
CA ASN A 99 11.13 24.48 -15.81
C ASN A 99 12.28 24.84 -16.80
N GLY A 100 13.18 23.88 -17.06
CA GLY A 100 14.39 24.04 -17.86
C GLY A 100 15.67 23.86 -17.06
#